data_AF-A0A6J4VAB5-F1
#
_entry.id   AF-A0A6J4VAB5-F1
#
_cell.length_a   1.000
_cell.length_b   1.000
_cell.length_c   1.000
_cell.angle_alpha   90.00
_cell.angle_beta   90.00
_cell.angle_gamma   90.00
#
_symmetry.space_group_name_H-M   'P 1'
#
loop_
_entity.id
_entity.type
_entity.pdbx_description
1 polymer ?
#
loop_
_entity_poly.entity_id
_entity_poly.type
_entity_poly.pdbx_seq_one_letter_code
_entity_poly.pdbx_strand_id
1 'polypeptide(L)'
;MSASSAHRGDAFAPVSSGSPATRVLRALLGTAPIFVVLVGLLVWITIENPNFTNPNVFLIFLRRAAPLMILAAGQLFVILSGEFDLSVGALITLVVIVAARVTDGDPSRTWPVILLLIAIGALVGLANGLITTKLAVPSFITTLGMLLILDGWTSWWTGGTPRGDLPDNFRQWGRL
;
A
#
# COMPACT_ATOMS: atom_id res chain seq x y z
N MET A 1 -11.91 23.78 57.40
CA MET A 1 -11.47 24.88 56.51
C MET A 1 -10.13 24.50 55.88
N SER A 2 -9.93 24.88 54.61
CA SER A 2 -8.79 24.57 53.69
C SER A 2 -9.12 23.44 52.69
N ALA A 3 -9.93 23.68 51.65
CA ALA A 3 -9.65 24.39 50.39
C ALA A 3 -8.41 23.80 49.66
N SER A 4 -8.60 22.83 48.76
CA SER A 4 -8.81 23.06 47.32
C SER A 4 -7.68 23.85 46.66
N SER A 5 -6.53 23.21 46.43
CA SER A 5 -5.51 23.71 45.51
C SER A 5 -5.82 23.20 44.09
N ALA A 6 -6.34 24.11 43.30
CA ALA A 6 -6.66 23.99 41.89
C ALA A 6 -5.51 23.38 41.06
N HIS A 7 -5.83 22.30 40.34
CA HIS A 7 -5.07 21.90 39.16
C HIS A 7 -5.22 23.00 38.10
N ARG A 8 -4.18 23.84 38.01
CA ARG A 8 -3.98 24.85 36.98
C ARG A 8 -4.05 24.19 35.60
N GLY A 9 -4.76 24.85 34.70
CA GLY A 9 -4.99 24.37 33.35
C GLY A 9 -3.70 24.21 32.57
N ASP A 10 -3.57 23.03 31.97
CA ASP A 10 -2.67 22.78 30.86
C ASP A 10 -3.29 23.46 29.63
N ALA A 11 -3.06 24.77 29.58
CA ALA A 11 -3.39 25.60 28.44
C ALA A 11 -2.72 25.00 27.20
N PHE A 12 -3.52 24.75 26.17
CA PHE A 12 -3.10 24.46 24.81
C PHE A 12 -1.83 25.26 24.46
N ALA A 13 -0.72 24.57 24.27
CA ALA A 13 0.50 25.18 23.77
C ALA A 13 0.19 25.86 22.43
N PRO A 14 0.69 27.09 22.18
CA PRO A 14 0.38 27.81 20.95
C PRO A 14 0.93 27.03 19.76
N VAL A 15 0.05 26.69 18.81
CA VAL A 15 0.43 26.15 17.50
C VAL A 15 1.40 27.14 16.86
N SER A 16 2.68 26.76 16.78
CA SER A 16 3.76 27.67 16.36
C SER A 16 3.39 28.44 15.08
N SER A 17 3.33 29.76 15.19
CA SER A 17 3.02 30.71 14.11
C SER A 17 4.23 30.93 13.19
N GLY A 18 4.82 29.85 12.67
CA GLY A 18 5.81 29.94 11.61
C GLY A 18 5.19 30.51 10.34
N SER A 19 5.93 31.36 9.62
CA SER A 19 5.53 31.80 8.28
C SER A 19 5.24 30.58 7.39
N PRO A 20 4.34 30.67 6.40
CA PRO A 20 4.09 29.57 5.46
C PRO A 20 5.39 29.00 4.87
N ALA A 21 6.36 29.88 4.61
CA ALA A 21 7.70 29.52 4.15
C ALA A 21 8.51 28.70 5.16
N THR A 22 8.46 29.00 6.47
CA THR A 22 9.17 28.20 7.49
C THR A 22 8.54 26.83 7.74
N ARG A 23 7.21 26.71 7.57
CA ARG A 23 6.52 25.41 7.65
C ARG A 23 6.84 24.53 6.44
N VAL A 24 6.81 25.10 5.24
CA VAL A 24 7.21 24.40 4.01
C VAL A 24 8.69 24.01 4.08
N LEU A 25 9.57 24.90 4.50
CA LEU A 25 11.00 24.60 4.65
C LEU A 25 11.25 23.49 5.66
N ARG A 26 10.57 23.48 6.82
CA ARG A 26 10.69 22.38 7.80
C ARG A 26 10.13 21.06 7.26
N ALA A 27 9.03 21.08 6.53
CA ALA A 27 8.48 19.88 5.89
C ALA A 27 9.44 19.32 4.83
N LEU A 28 10.00 20.18 3.97
CA LEU A 28 10.99 19.83 2.95
C LEU A 28 12.27 19.27 3.58
N LEU A 29 12.77 19.90 4.65
CA LEU A 29 13.94 19.43 5.40
C LEU A 29 13.65 18.11 6.15
N GLY A 30 12.42 17.90 6.62
CA GLY A 30 11.98 16.64 7.23
C GLY A 30 11.93 15.47 6.24
N THR A 31 11.62 15.75 4.97
CA THR A 31 11.66 14.76 3.88
C THR A 31 13.03 14.66 3.19
N ALA A 32 13.96 15.58 3.45
CA ALA A 32 15.27 15.58 2.81
C ALA A 32 16.04 14.25 2.95
N PRO A 33 16.00 13.52 4.08
CA PRO A 33 16.70 12.24 4.20
C PRO A 33 16.25 11.20 3.16
N ILE A 34 14.96 11.13 2.82
CA ILE A 34 14.49 10.13 1.85
C ILE A 34 14.96 10.45 0.44
N PHE A 35 15.02 11.74 0.07
CA PHE A 35 15.58 12.16 -1.21
C PHE A 35 17.09 11.97 -1.27
N VAL A 36 17.82 12.18 -0.17
CA VAL A 36 19.25 11.90 -0.08
C VAL A 36 19.52 10.41 -0.28
N VAL A 37 18.76 9.54 0.38
CA VAL A 37 18.87 8.09 0.20
C VAL A 37 18.52 7.68 -1.24
N LEU A 38 17.46 8.24 -1.81
CA LEU A 38 17.06 7.98 -3.20
C LEU A 38 18.16 8.38 -4.19
N VAL A 39 18.69 9.60 -4.09
CA VAL A 39 19.77 10.08 -4.96
C VAL A 39 21.02 9.21 -4.78
N GLY A 40 21.38 8.88 -3.54
CA GLY A 40 22.50 7.99 -3.25
C GLY A 40 22.35 6.61 -3.91
N LEU A 41 21.15 6.02 -3.82
CA LEU A 41 20.83 4.76 -4.49
C LEU A 41 20.92 4.87 -6.01
N LEU A 42 20.38 5.93 -6.62
CA LEU A 42 20.42 6.12 -8.07
C LEU A 42 21.85 6.30 -8.58
N VAL A 43 22.69 7.05 -7.85
CA VAL A 43 24.12 7.20 -8.16
C VAL A 43 24.83 5.85 -8.05
N TRP A 44 24.62 5.12 -6.95
CA TRP A 44 25.21 3.80 -6.75
C TRP A 44 24.84 2.82 -7.87
N ILE A 45 23.54 2.71 -8.20
CA ILE A 45 23.05 1.84 -9.27
C ILE A 45 23.65 2.23 -10.63
N THR A 46 23.83 3.53 -10.89
CA THR A 46 24.44 4.02 -12.13
C THR A 46 25.91 3.63 -12.25
N ILE A 47 26.65 3.60 -11.13
CA ILE A 47 28.05 3.16 -11.09
C ILE A 47 28.14 1.66 -11.35
N GLU A 48 27.31 0.85 -10.68
CA GLU A 48 27.30 -0.61 -10.83
C GLU A 48 26.76 -1.06 -12.20
N ASN A 49 25.82 -0.32 -12.77
CA ASN A 49 25.22 -0.64 -14.05
C ASN A 49 25.08 0.62 -14.93
N PRO A 50 26.12 0.98 -15.70
CA PRO A 50 26.11 2.17 -16.56
C PRO A 50 24.94 2.22 -17.55
N ASN A 51 24.43 1.06 -17.97
CA ASN A 51 23.26 0.97 -18.86
C ASN A 51 21.96 1.45 -18.20
N PHE A 52 21.92 1.64 -16.88
CA PHE A 52 20.76 2.19 -16.17
C PHE A 52 20.42 3.62 -16.61
N THR A 53 21.40 4.37 -17.12
CA THR A 53 21.20 5.70 -17.70
C THR A 53 20.48 5.67 -19.06
N ASN A 54 20.42 4.51 -19.72
CA ASN A 54 19.68 4.35 -20.95
C ASN A 54 18.17 4.47 -20.67
N PRO A 55 17.45 5.39 -21.33
CA PRO A 55 16.02 5.60 -21.09
C PRO A 55 15.19 4.32 -21.21
N ASN A 56 15.54 3.40 -22.12
CA ASN A 56 14.81 2.15 -22.30
C ASN A 56 14.98 1.20 -21.11
N VAL A 57 16.21 1.08 -20.59
CA VAL A 57 16.50 0.25 -19.42
C VAL A 57 15.82 0.82 -18.18
N PHE A 58 15.87 2.15 -18.02
CA PHE A 58 15.20 2.85 -16.94
C PHE A 58 13.67 2.67 -17.00
N LEU A 59 13.06 2.77 -18.18
CA LEU A 59 11.61 2.54 -18.35
C LEU A 59 11.21 1.10 -18.03
N ILE A 60 12.01 0.10 -18.42
CA ILE A 60 11.76 -1.31 -18.06
C ILE A 60 11.81 -1.48 -16.54
N PHE A 61 12.76 -0.84 -15.86
CA PHE A 61 12.85 -0.83 -14.40
C PHE A 61 11.60 -0.19 -13.77
N LEU A 62 11.18 0.98 -14.26
CA LEU A 62 9.98 1.66 -13.76
C LEU A 62 8.71 0.83 -13.96
N ARG A 63 8.57 0.13 -15.09
CA ARG A 63 7.41 -0.76 -15.35
C ARG A 63 7.34 -1.89 -14.33
N ARG A 64 8.47 -2.46 -13.91
CA ARG A 64 8.52 -3.47 -12.84
C ARG A 64 8.17 -2.89 -11.47
N ALA A 65 8.52 -1.63 -11.22
CA ALA A 65 8.19 -0.92 -9.97
C ALA A 65 6.74 -0.38 -9.95
N ALA A 66 6.11 -0.20 -11.10
CA ALA A 66 4.80 0.44 -11.23
C ALA A 66 3.70 -0.18 -10.35
N PRO A 67 3.55 -1.51 -10.22
CA PRO A 67 2.55 -2.10 -9.32
C PRO A 67 2.76 -1.66 -7.86
N LEU A 68 4.00 -1.67 -7.38
CA LEU A 68 4.33 -1.22 -6.02
C LEU A 68 4.10 0.28 -5.84
N MET A 69 4.37 1.11 -6.85
CA MET A 69 4.09 2.55 -6.79
C MET A 69 2.59 2.84 -6.72
N ILE A 70 1.76 2.13 -7.49
CA ILE A 70 0.30 2.25 -7.43
C ILE A 70 -0.22 1.82 -6.06
N LEU A 71 0.29 0.70 -5.53
CA LEU A 71 -0.05 0.23 -4.19
C LEU A 71 0.35 1.23 -3.10
N ALA A 72 1.56 1.81 -3.19
CA ALA A 72 2.03 2.83 -2.26
C ALA A 72 1.16 4.09 -2.30
N ALA A 73 0.68 4.50 -3.48
CA ALA A 73 -0.27 5.61 -3.62
C ALA A 73 -1.62 5.29 -2.94
N GLY A 74 -2.08 4.04 -3.00
CA GLY A 74 -3.25 3.58 -2.23
C GLY A 74 -3.00 3.62 -0.71
N GLN A 75 -1.86 3.09 -0.27
CA GLN A 75 -1.46 3.07 1.14
C GLN A 75 -1.32 4.47 1.74
N LEU A 76 -0.94 5.46 0.93
CA LEU A 76 -0.88 6.85 1.36
C LEU A 76 -2.21 7.34 1.94
N PHE A 77 -3.35 6.97 1.35
CA PHE A 77 -4.67 7.37 1.88
C PHE A 77 -4.96 6.74 3.25
N VAL A 78 -4.51 5.51 3.48
CA VAL A 78 -4.65 4.82 4.77
C VAL A 78 -3.84 5.53 5.84
N ILE A 79 -2.57 5.84 5.54
CA ILE A 79 -1.67 6.52 6.47
C ILE A 79 -2.13 7.96 6.74
N LEU A 80 -2.60 8.68 5.72
CA LEU A 80 -3.15 10.03 5.89
C LEU A 80 -4.39 10.05 6.78
N SER A 81 -5.12 8.95 6.82
CA SER A 81 -6.26 8.77 7.74
C SER A 81 -5.84 8.45 9.18
N GLY A 82 -4.53 8.32 9.45
CA GLY A 82 -3.98 7.95 10.75
C GLY A 82 -3.97 6.45 11.03
N GLU A 83 -4.22 5.63 10.01
CA GLU A 83 -4.38 4.18 10.14
C GLU A 83 -3.23 3.41 9.48
N PHE A 84 -3.17 2.10 9.74
CA PHE A 84 -2.24 1.17 9.11
C PHE A 84 -2.98 0.05 8.39
N ASP A 85 -2.42 -0.44 7.28
CA ASP A 85 -2.93 -1.63 6.60
C ASP A 85 -1.81 -2.64 6.36
N LEU A 86 -1.82 -3.70 7.16
CA LEU A 86 -0.91 -4.83 7.02
C LEU A 86 -1.46 -5.89 6.05
N SER A 87 -2.78 -5.90 5.81
CA SER A 87 -3.47 -6.94 5.03
C SER A 87 -3.23 -6.84 3.53
N VAL A 88 -2.76 -5.69 3.03
CA VAL A 88 -2.54 -5.43 1.61
C VAL A 88 -1.66 -6.49 0.93
N GLY A 89 -0.63 -7.01 1.62
CA GLY A 89 0.25 -8.05 1.08
C GLY A 89 -0.48 -9.39 0.85
N ALA A 90 -1.26 -9.83 1.84
CA ALA A 90 -2.08 -11.03 1.73
C ALA A 90 -3.20 -10.87 0.69
N LEU A 91 -3.80 -9.68 0.62
CA LEU A 91 -4.80 -9.35 -0.39
C LEU A 91 -4.24 -9.44 -1.82
N ILE A 92 -3.05 -8.89 -2.07
CA ILE A 92 -2.36 -9.00 -3.37
C ILE A 92 -2.16 -10.47 -3.75
N THR A 93 -1.67 -11.28 -2.81
CA THR A 93 -1.45 -12.72 -3.02
C THR A 93 -2.76 -13.42 -3.41
N LEU A 94 -3.84 -13.15 -2.68
CA LEU A 94 -5.16 -13.71 -2.98
C LEU A 94 -5.64 -13.30 -4.38
N VAL A 95 -5.61 -12.01 -4.74
CA VAL A 95 -6.15 -11.55 -6.03
C VAL A 95 -5.34 -12.07 -7.22
N VAL A 96 -4.01 -12.23 -7.08
CA VAL A 96 -3.16 -12.84 -8.13
C VAL A 96 -3.55 -14.31 -8.34
N ILE A 97 -3.78 -15.05 -7.26
CA ILE A 97 -4.18 -16.45 -7.33
C ILE A 97 -5.59 -16.60 -7.89
N VAL A 98 -6.54 -15.75 -7.46
CA VAL A 98 -7.90 -15.70 -8.02
C VAL A 98 -7.84 -15.41 -9.51
N ALA A 99 -7.02 -14.43 -9.94
CA ALA A 99 -6.86 -14.10 -11.33
C ALA A 99 -6.38 -15.32 -12.15
N ALA A 100 -5.33 -16.01 -11.71
CA ALA A 100 -4.79 -17.17 -12.41
C ALA A 100 -5.76 -18.37 -12.40
N ARG A 101 -6.34 -18.71 -11.25
CA ARG A 101 -7.23 -19.88 -11.10
C ARG A 101 -8.56 -19.72 -11.83
N VAL A 102 -9.16 -18.53 -11.78
CA VAL A 102 -10.51 -18.30 -12.33
C VAL A 102 -10.45 -18.09 -13.85
N THR A 103 -9.42 -17.37 -14.31
CA THR A 103 -9.23 -17.16 -15.74
C THR A 103 -8.76 -18.44 -16.43
N ASP A 104 -7.82 -19.17 -15.82
CA ASP A 104 -7.34 -20.49 -16.29
C ASP A 104 -6.99 -20.53 -17.79
N GLY A 105 -6.33 -19.47 -18.27
CA GLY A 105 -5.92 -19.32 -19.67
C GLY A 105 -7.03 -18.89 -20.63
N ASP A 106 -8.28 -18.75 -20.19
CA ASP A 106 -9.42 -18.35 -21.02
C ASP A 106 -9.50 -16.82 -21.19
N PRO A 107 -9.23 -16.28 -22.40
CA PRO A 107 -9.24 -14.83 -22.63
C PRO A 107 -10.61 -14.18 -22.38
N SER A 108 -11.71 -14.91 -22.55
CA SER A 108 -13.07 -14.38 -22.41
C SER A 108 -13.40 -13.98 -20.96
N ARG A 109 -12.71 -14.57 -19.98
CA ARG A 109 -12.92 -14.33 -18.56
C ARG A 109 -12.18 -13.11 -18.01
N THR A 110 -11.33 -12.47 -18.81
CA THR A 110 -10.46 -11.36 -18.38
C THR A 110 -11.25 -10.22 -17.73
N TRP A 111 -12.28 -9.68 -18.39
CA TRP A 111 -13.05 -8.56 -17.84
C TRP A 111 -13.90 -8.93 -16.62
N PRO A 112 -14.66 -10.06 -16.63
CA PRO A 112 -15.36 -10.53 -15.44
C PRO A 112 -14.43 -10.72 -14.24
N VAL A 113 -13.24 -11.29 -14.46
CA VAL A 113 -12.26 -11.51 -13.39
C VAL A 113 -11.74 -10.18 -12.87
N ILE A 114 -11.39 -9.21 -13.72
CA ILE A 114 -10.94 -7.89 -13.26
C ILE A 114 -11.98 -7.22 -12.35
N LEU A 115 -13.26 -7.27 -12.72
CA LEU A 115 -14.35 -6.76 -11.87
C LEU A 115 -14.43 -7.51 -10.54
N LEU A 116 -14.26 -8.83 -10.56
CA LEU A 116 -14.20 -9.65 -9.34
C LEU A 116 -13.02 -9.26 -8.44
N LEU A 117 -11.82 -9.02 -9.00
CA LEU A 117 -10.65 -8.62 -8.20
C LEU A 117 -10.87 -7.26 -7.53
N ILE A 118 -11.46 -6.30 -8.26
CA ILE A 118 -11.82 -4.98 -7.71
C ILE A 118 -12.84 -5.15 -6.58
N ALA A 119 -13.86 -6.00 -6.78
CA ALA A 119 -14.86 -6.28 -5.76
C ALA A 119 -14.25 -6.91 -4.50
N ILE A 120 -13.34 -7.88 -4.64
CA ILE A 120 -12.62 -8.49 -3.50
C ILE A 120 -11.85 -7.42 -2.73
N GLY A 121 -11.08 -6.58 -3.42
CA GLY A 121 -10.32 -5.49 -2.78
C GLY A 121 -11.22 -4.49 -2.06
N ALA A 122 -12.33 -4.09 -2.68
CA ALA A 122 -13.31 -3.18 -2.09
C ALA A 122 -13.99 -3.79 -0.85
N LEU A 123 -14.33 -5.08 -0.89
CA LEU A 123 -14.95 -5.79 0.23
C LEU A 123 -13.99 -5.91 1.42
N VAL A 124 -12.71 -6.25 1.18
CA VAL A 124 -11.70 -6.32 2.24
C VAL A 124 -11.44 -4.94 2.84
N GLY A 125 -11.29 -3.91 2.00
CA GLY A 125 -11.15 -2.53 2.47
C GLY A 125 -12.35 -2.04 3.27
N LEU A 126 -13.57 -2.36 2.83
CA LEU A 126 -14.80 -2.05 3.54
C LEU A 126 -14.87 -2.77 4.89
N ALA A 127 -14.52 -4.07 4.93
CA ALA A 127 -14.50 -4.83 6.17
C ALA A 127 -13.51 -4.24 7.18
N ASN A 128 -12.27 -3.97 6.75
CA ASN A 128 -11.26 -3.32 7.60
C ASN A 128 -11.77 -1.96 8.09
N GLY A 129 -12.27 -1.11 7.20
CA GLY A 129 -12.79 0.22 7.52
C GLY A 129 -13.97 0.18 8.50
N LEU A 130 -14.93 -0.73 8.32
CA LEU A 130 -16.08 -0.86 9.22
C LEU A 130 -15.66 -1.39 10.60
N ILE A 131 -14.77 -2.37 10.67
CA ILE A 131 -14.27 -2.89 11.95
C ILE A 131 -13.54 -1.78 12.70
N THR A 132 -12.65 -1.05 12.04
CA THR A 132 -11.90 0.04 12.69
C THR A 132 -12.81 1.19 13.11
N THR A 133 -13.71 1.65 12.24
CA THR A 133 -14.52 2.85 12.50
C THR A 133 -15.77 2.60 13.35
N LYS A 134 -16.42 1.44 13.25
CA LYS A 134 -17.66 1.13 13.99
C LYS A 134 -17.43 0.31 15.24
N LEU A 135 -16.47 -0.62 15.21
CA LEU A 135 -16.15 -1.47 16.37
C LEU A 135 -15.01 -0.88 17.22
N ALA A 136 -14.43 0.25 16.80
CA ALA A 136 -13.35 0.95 17.51
C ALA A 136 -12.14 0.07 17.81
N VAL A 137 -11.87 -0.91 16.94
CA VAL A 137 -10.69 -1.77 17.03
C VAL A 137 -9.52 -1.05 16.36
N PRO A 138 -8.33 -1.00 17.00
CA PRO A 138 -7.14 -0.41 16.37
C PRO A 138 -6.84 -1.04 15.00
N SER A 139 -6.60 -0.23 13.96
CA SER A 139 -6.38 -0.70 12.58
C SER A 139 -5.24 -1.70 12.43
N PHE A 140 -4.18 -1.57 13.23
CA PHE A 140 -3.10 -2.54 13.27
C PHE A 140 -3.61 -3.96 13.59
N ILE A 141 -4.50 -4.08 14.58
CA ILE A 141 -5.06 -5.38 14.99
C ILE A 141 -6.05 -5.87 13.93
N THR A 142 -6.93 -4.99 13.44
CA THR A 142 -7.90 -5.32 12.38
C THR A 142 -7.21 -5.86 11.14
N THR A 143 -6.19 -5.16 10.64
CA THR A 143 -5.51 -5.52 9.40
C THR A 143 -4.52 -6.67 9.58
N LEU A 144 -3.94 -6.86 10.76
CA LEU A 144 -3.21 -8.10 11.09
C LEU A 144 -4.15 -9.31 11.09
N GLY A 145 -5.33 -9.19 11.68
CA GLY A 145 -6.34 -10.25 11.65
C GLY A 145 -6.80 -10.57 10.23
N MET A 146 -7.07 -9.53 9.42
CA MET A 146 -7.43 -9.69 8.02
C MET A 146 -6.30 -10.34 7.20
N LEU A 147 -5.04 -9.95 7.44
CA LEU A 147 -3.86 -10.62 6.84
C LEU A 147 -3.93 -12.14 7.07
N LEU A 148 -4.10 -12.58 8.33
CA LEU A 148 -4.16 -13.99 8.67
C LEU A 148 -5.35 -14.71 8.05
N ILE A 149 -6.51 -14.06 7.97
CA ILE A 149 -7.71 -14.60 7.32
C ILE A 149 -7.44 -14.83 5.83
N LEU A 150 -6.90 -13.83 5.14
CA LEU A 150 -6.63 -13.90 3.71
C LEU A 150 -5.56 -14.94 3.39
N ASP A 151 -4.47 -14.99 4.16
CA ASP A 151 -3.43 -15.99 3.98
C ASP A 151 -3.95 -17.41 4.28
N GLY A 152 -4.70 -17.57 5.37
CA GLY A 152 -5.31 -18.85 5.74
C GLY A 152 -6.28 -19.35 4.66
N TRP A 153 -7.14 -18.47 4.17
CA TRP A 153 -8.07 -18.78 3.07
C TRP A 153 -7.33 -19.17 1.80
N THR A 154 -6.33 -18.38 1.41
CA THR A 154 -5.53 -18.60 0.21
C THR A 154 -4.79 -19.94 0.28
N SER A 155 -4.17 -20.23 1.42
CA SER A 155 -3.46 -21.49 1.66
C SER A 155 -4.40 -22.69 1.62
N TRP A 156 -5.55 -22.61 2.30
CA TRP A 156 -6.57 -23.66 2.29
C TRP A 156 -7.11 -23.92 0.89
N TRP A 157 -7.46 -22.86 0.13
CA TRP A 157 -8.05 -23.00 -1.20
C TRP A 157 -7.06 -23.53 -2.24
N THR A 158 -5.77 -23.16 -2.12
CA THR A 158 -4.73 -23.64 -3.05
C THR A 158 -4.14 -24.98 -2.64
N GLY A 159 -4.33 -25.43 -1.39
CA GLY A 159 -3.61 -26.55 -0.80
C GLY A 159 -2.11 -26.27 -0.69
N GLY A 160 -1.73 -25.00 -0.51
CA GLY A 160 -0.33 -24.54 -0.48
C GLY A 160 0.39 -24.51 -1.84
N THR A 161 -0.27 -24.90 -2.93
CA THR A 161 0.31 -24.85 -4.29
C THR A 161 -0.62 -24.08 -5.24
N PRO A 162 -0.35 -22.79 -5.49
CA PRO A 162 -1.06 -22.02 -6.50
C PRO A 162 -1.00 -22.71 -7.87
N ARG A 163 -2.12 -22.69 -8.61
CA ARG A 163 -2.22 -23.22 -9.99
C ARG A 163 -3.08 -22.27 -10.82
N GLY A 164 -3.19 -22.52 -12.11
CA GLY A 164 -3.95 -21.71 -13.06
C GLY A 164 -3.02 -20.89 -13.96
N ASP A 165 -3.60 -20.30 -14.99
CA ASP A 165 -2.88 -19.53 -16.00
C ASP A 165 -3.61 -18.21 -16.30
N LEU A 166 -2.85 -17.14 -16.52
CA LEU A 166 -3.43 -15.88 -16.99
C LEU A 166 -3.49 -15.89 -18.52
N PRO A 167 -4.54 -15.44 -19.20
CA PRO A 167 -4.54 -15.31 -20.64
C PRO A 167 -3.70 -14.10 -21.08
N ASP A 168 -3.27 -14.08 -22.34
CA ASP A 168 -2.40 -13.01 -22.84
C ASP A 168 -3.05 -11.62 -22.82
N ASN A 169 -4.36 -11.53 -23.05
CA ASN A 169 -5.10 -10.27 -22.96
C ASN A 169 -5.22 -9.75 -21.51
N PHE A 170 -5.03 -10.59 -20.49
CA PHE A 170 -4.85 -10.16 -19.11
C PHE A 170 -3.40 -9.67 -18.89
N ARG A 171 -2.41 -10.43 -19.36
CA ARG A 171 -0.97 -10.13 -19.17
C ARG A 171 -0.51 -8.89 -19.92
N GLN A 172 -1.09 -8.58 -21.08
CA GLN A 172 -0.62 -7.50 -21.95
C GLN A 172 -0.55 -6.17 -21.20
N TRP A 173 -1.52 -5.88 -20.33
CA TRP A 173 -1.58 -4.64 -19.56
C TRP A 173 -0.45 -4.50 -18.55
N GLY A 174 0.13 -5.62 -18.09
CA GLY A 174 1.32 -5.65 -17.24
C GLY A 174 2.65 -5.74 -18.01
N ARG A 175 2.62 -5.99 -19.32
CA ARG A 175 3.79 -6.08 -20.21
C ARG A 175 4.04 -4.81 -21.02
N LEU A 176 3.02 -3.98 -21.23
CA LEU A 176 3.08 -2.69 -21.93
C LEU A 176 3.87 -1.64 -21.18
#